data_AF-A0A661VYD0-F1
#
_entry.id   AF-A0A661VYD0-F1
#
_cell.length_a   1.000
_cell.length_b   1.000
_cell.length_c   1.000
_cell.angle_alpha   90.00
_cell.angle_beta   90.00
_cell.angle_gamma   90.00
#
_symmetry.space_group_name_H-M   'P 1'
#
loop_
_entity.id
_entity.type
_entity.pdbx_description
1 polymer ?
#
loop_
_entity_poly.entity_id
_entity_poly.type
_entity_poly.pdbx_seq_one_letter_code
_entity_poly.pdbx_strand_id
1 'polypeptide(L)'
;MDTIQNLSTFLSRHATPYDPTTDTYRRPPFAAPVKATKATRFYDAHSYYTKVPPQGIVPYILHYTDPGDLILDLFCGSGMTGVAALMCAHPPAEALHLVHDARPGPRYAILNDLSPAATHIAYNYCTPVDGEALKRAFERIKAAVKEEFDRLYGTTCDRCGGPATIRHIIFKQVEGRWYLRGEQVIEGGLGLIVEDEASAIAWLSGLLGNEPQTTGDLIPKWQVATRDAAIAKSLDQILEENFWREERTGRWRLPTKEERRKMSAKEEVSAQAHLRVIRRYLEGDLDRCTVVAKGDDVLGTLEPLKR
;
A
#
# COMPACT_ATOMS: atom_id res chain seq x y z
N MET A 1 -24.34 11.03 -21.44
CA MET A 1 -25.47 10.11 -21.71
C MET A 1 -26.31 10.04 -20.46
N ASP A 2 -27.60 10.33 -20.58
CA ASP A 2 -28.50 10.61 -19.45
C ASP A 2 -28.81 9.36 -18.61
N THR A 3 -28.59 9.43 -17.29
CA THR A 3 -28.71 8.28 -16.36
C THR A 3 -30.11 7.65 -16.36
N ILE A 4 -31.14 8.47 -16.59
CA ILE A 4 -32.55 8.03 -16.64
C ILE A 4 -32.78 7.14 -17.87
N GLN A 5 -32.21 7.49 -19.02
CA GLN A 5 -32.38 6.72 -20.25
C GLN A 5 -31.65 5.37 -20.19
N ASN A 6 -30.56 5.29 -19.41
CA ASN A 6 -29.86 4.05 -19.11
C ASN A 6 -30.70 3.11 -18.23
N LEU A 7 -31.38 3.61 -17.20
CA LEU A 7 -32.18 2.78 -16.30
C LEU A 7 -33.40 2.18 -17.00
N SER A 8 -34.18 2.99 -17.74
CA SER A 8 -35.33 2.47 -18.49
C SER A 8 -34.91 1.42 -19.53
N THR A 9 -33.79 1.64 -20.21
CA THR A 9 -33.22 0.66 -21.15
C THR A 9 -32.82 -0.62 -20.43
N PHE A 10 -32.16 -0.52 -19.27
CA PHE A 10 -31.75 -1.67 -18.47
C PHE A 10 -32.95 -2.49 -17.98
N LEU A 11 -33.98 -1.84 -17.44
CA LEU A 11 -35.22 -2.48 -17.00
C LEU A 11 -35.91 -3.19 -18.15
N SER A 12 -36.01 -2.56 -19.32
CA SER A 12 -36.66 -3.19 -20.50
C SER A 12 -35.95 -4.47 -20.98
N ARG A 13 -34.65 -4.61 -20.69
CA ARG A 13 -33.84 -5.78 -21.07
C ARG A 13 -33.84 -6.91 -20.03
N HIS A 14 -33.98 -6.57 -18.76
CA HIS A 14 -33.68 -7.50 -17.65
C HIS A 14 -34.82 -7.68 -16.65
N ALA A 15 -35.83 -6.79 -16.64
CA ALA A 15 -36.95 -6.91 -15.72
C ALA A 15 -38.08 -7.74 -16.32
N THR A 16 -38.65 -8.63 -15.53
CA THR A 16 -39.90 -9.33 -15.83
C THR A 16 -41.04 -8.61 -15.09
N PRO A 17 -42.09 -8.15 -15.77
CA PRO A 17 -43.25 -7.56 -15.11
C PRO A 17 -43.90 -8.54 -14.13
N TYR A 18 -44.28 -8.04 -12.95
CA TYR A 18 -44.99 -8.84 -11.96
C TYR A 18 -46.44 -9.09 -12.40
N ASP A 19 -46.86 -10.35 -12.42
CA ASP A 19 -48.25 -10.76 -12.65
C ASP A 19 -48.71 -11.68 -11.49
N PRO A 20 -49.62 -11.21 -10.62
CA PRO A 20 -50.09 -11.97 -9.47
C PRO A 20 -50.86 -13.24 -9.84
N THR A 21 -51.38 -13.34 -11.07
CA THR A 21 -52.18 -14.48 -11.51
C THR A 21 -51.31 -15.67 -11.92
N THR A 22 -50.10 -15.40 -12.41
CA THR A 22 -49.13 -16.42 -12.82
C THR A 22 -48.00 -16.61 -11.82
N ASP A 23 -48.02 -15.87 -10.70
CA ASP A 23 -46.97 -15.92 -9.69
C ASP A 23 -46.98 -17.26 -8.93
N THR A 24 -46.02 -18.12 -9.28
CA THR A 24 -45.76 -19.39 -8.61
C THR A 24 -44.60 -19.31 -7.63
N TYR A 25 -44.07 -18.12 -7.34
CA TYR A 25 -42.89 -17.98 -6.48
C TYR A 25 -43.18 -18.43 -5.05
N ARG A 26 -42.43 -19.46 -4.63
CA ARG A 26 -42.49 -20.06 -3.30
C ARG A 26 -41.08 -20.50 -2.88
N ARG A 27 -40.46 -19.72 -2.00
CA ARG A 27 -39.17 -20.07 -1.37
C ARG A 27 -39.29 -19.95 0.15
N PRO A 28 -38.91 -20.98 0.94
CA PRO A 28 -38.93 -20.89 2.39
C PRO A 28 -37.85 -19.91 2.90
N PRO A 29 -37.90 -19.46 4.16
CA PRO A 29 -36.81 -18.71 4.77
C PRO A 29 -35.48 -19.46 4.68
N PHE A 30 -34.41 -18.76 4.28
CA PHE A 30 -33.07 -19.32 4.23
C PHE A 30 -32.46 -19.35 5.63
N ALA A 31 -32.28 -20.55 6.19
CA ALA A 31 -31.85 -20.76 7.58
C ALA A 31 -30.49 -21.47 7.70
N ALA A 32 -29.72 -21.58 6.61
CA ALA A 32 -28.42 -22.24 6.63
C ALA A 32 -27.33 -21.32 7.21
N PRO A 33 -26.34 -21.86 7.95
CA PRO A 33 -25.28 -21.06 8.53
C PRO A 33 -24.29 -20.57 7.46
N VAL A 34 -24.36 -19.30 7.12
CA VAL A 34 -23.46 -18.68 6.14
C VAL A 34 -22.14 -18.30 6.81
N LYS A 35 -21.03 -18.77 6.24
CA LYS A 35 -19.67 -18.38 6.63
C LYS A 35 -19.01 -17.64 5.49
N ALA A 36 -18.46 -16.46 5.78
CA ALA A 36 -17.72 -15.67 4.80
C ALA A 36 -16.48 -15.07 5.47
N THR A 37 -15.39 -14.96 4.70
CA THR A 37 -14.12 -14.39 5.16
C THR A 37 -13.86 -13.04 4.53
N LYS A 38 -13.22 -12.14 5.29
CA LYS A 38 -12.77 -10.83 4.81
C LYS A 38 -11.46 -10.92 4.01
N ALA A 39 -10.71 -12.01 4.13
CA ALA A 39 -9.44 -12.22 3.44
C ALA A 39 -9.64 -12.66 1.98
N THR A 40 -10.37 -11.88 1.18
CA THR A 40 -10.58 -12.16 -0.25
C THR A 40 -10.21 -10.95 -1.09
N ARG A 41 -9.69 -11.20 -2.30
CA ARG A 41 -9.26 -10.14 -3.22
C ARG A 41 -10.37 -9.11 -3.52
N PHE A 42 -11.63 -9.56 -3.58
CA PHE A 42 -12.78 -8.68 -3.78
C PHE A 42 -13.05 -7.79 -2.57
N TYR A 43 -12.86 -8.32 -1.36
CA TYR A 43 -13.04 -7.56 -0.14
C TYR A 43 -11.92 -6.52 0.04
N ASP A 44 -10.67 -6.86 -0.28
CA ASP A 44 -9.50 -5.99 -0.04
C ASP A 44 -9.29 -4.90 -1.11
N ALA A 45 -9.88 -5.03 -2.30
CA ALA A 45 -9.64 -4.09 -3.41
C ALA A 45 -10.00 -2.62 -3.10
N HIS A 46 -11.10 -2.38 -2.39
CA HIS A 46 -11.54 -1.04 -1.96
C HIS A 46 -12.14 -1.13 -0.56
N SER A 47 -11.57 -0.39 0.38
CA SER A 47 -12.12 -0.23 1.73
C SER A 47 -13.40 0.59 1.68
N TYR A 48 -14.42 0.14 2.41
CA TYR A 48 -15.63 0.90 2.66
C TYR A 48 -16.21 0.52 4.02
N TYR A 49 -16.89 1.46 4.67
CA TYR A 49 -17.45 1.21 5.99
C TYR A 49 -18.51 0.11 5.91
N THR A 50 -18.57 -0.76 6.93
CA THR A 50 -19.55 -1.87 7.02
C THR A 50 -19.59 -2.82 5.81
N LYS A 51 -18.51 -2.90 5.01
CA LYS A 51 -18.42 -3.79 3.86
C LYS A 51 -18.61 -5.25 4.27
N VAL A 52 -19.44 -5.98 3.52
CA VAL A 52 -19.71 -7.41 3.72
C VAL A 52 -19.07 -8.22 2.60
N PRO A 53 -18.41 -9.36 2.88
CA PRO A 53 -17.86 -10.21 1.83
C PRO A 53 -18.97 -10.75 0.90
N PRO A 54 -18.78 -10.72 -0.42
CA PRO A 54 -19.83 -11.09 -1.37
C PRO A 54 -20.18 -12.59 -1.27
N GLN A 55 -19.23 -13.44 -0.86
CA GLN A 55 -19.46 -14.88 -0.62
C GLN A 55 -20.52 -15.12 0.46
N GLY A 56 -20.72 -14.18 1.38
CA GLY A 56 -21.80 -14.25 2.37
C GLY A 56 -23.18 -13.90 1.81
N ILE A 57 -23.24 -13.26 0.65
CA ILE A 57 -24.48 -12.82 0.00
C ILE A 57 -24.93 -13.83 -1.07
N VAL A 58 -23.98 -14.47 -1.77
CA VAL A 58 -24.25 -15.43 -2.85
C VAL A 58 -25.29 -16.51 -2.48
N PRO A 59 -25.22 -17.18 -1.30
CA PRO A 59 -26.22 -18.20 -0.95
C PRO A 59 -27.65 -17.66 -0.89
N TYR A 60 -27.84 -16.43 -0.40
CA TYR A 60 -29.15 -15.79 -0.37
C TYR A 60 -29.67 -15.51 -1.77
N ILE A 61 -28.82 -14.99 -2.67
CA ILE A 61 -29.20 -14.73 -4.06
C ILE A 61 -29.57 -16.04 -4.76
N LEU A 62 -28.76 -17.10 -4.61
CA LEU A 62 -29.05 -18.40 -5.23
C LEU A 62 -30.35 -19.05 -4.73
N HIS A 63 -30.68 -18.85 -3.45
CA HIS A 63 -31.88 -19.42 -2.84
C HIS A 63 -33.16 -18.68 -3.24
N TYR A 64 -33.12 -17.35 -3.31
CA TYR A 64 -34.30 -16.51 -3.55
C TYR A 64 -34.50 -16.09 -5.00
N THR A 65 -33.56 -16.36 -5.90
CA THR A 65 -33.64 -15.89 -7.29
C THR A 65 -33.22 -16.96 -8.28
N ASP A 66 -33.75 -16.90 -9.49
CA ASP A 66 -33.34 -17.71 -10.64
C ASP A 66 -32.39 -16.94 -11.56
N PRO A 67 -31.61 -17.62 -12.43
CA PRO A 67 -30.76 -16.95 -13.40
C PRO A 67 -31.55 -15.98 -14.27
N GLY A 68 -31.01 -14.78 -14.46
CA GLY A 68 -31.66 -13.70 -15.20
C GLY A 68 -32.56 -12.79 -14.36
N ASP A 69 -32.85 -13.14 -13.10
CA ASP A 69 -33.63 -12.27 -12.22
C ASP A 69 -32.91 -10.94 -11.92
N LEU A 70 -33.73 -9.94 -11.61
CA LEU A 70 -33.30 -8.60 -11.24
C LEU A 70 -33.31 -8.42 -9.71
N ILE A 71 -32.19 -7.94 -9.18
CA ILE A 71 -31.97 -7.68 -7.76
C ILE A 71 -31.91 -6.17 -7.56
N LEU A 72 -32.61 -5.68 -6.53
CA LEU A 72 -32.57 -4.29 -6.14
C LEU A 72 -31.91 -4.15 -4.76
N ASP A 73 -30.86 -3.36 -4.69
CA ASP A 73 -30.20 -2.97 -3.44
C ASP A 73 -30.21 -1.44 -3.32
N LEU A 74 -31.07 -0.92 -2.45
CA LEU A 74 -31.27 0.52 -2.23
C LEU A 74 -30.22 1.17 -1.31
N PHE A 75 -29.39 0.34 -0.65
CA PHE A 75 -28.37 0.78 0.29
C PHE A 75 -27.07 0.03 0.03
N CYS A 76 -26.62 0.07 -1.22
CA CYS A 76 -25.63 -0.88 -1.71
C CYS A 76 -24.23 -0.68 -1.11
N GLY A 77 -23.92 0.50 -0.56
CA GLY A 77 -22.59 0.87 -0.13
C GLY A 77 -21.57 0.57 -1.22
N SER A 78 -20.54 -0.22 -0.90
CA SER A 78 -19.51 -0.64 -1.86
C SER A 78 -20.01 -1.56 -3.01
N GLY A 79 -21.28 -1.93 -3.06
CA GLY A 79 -21.87 -2.68 -4.17
C GLY A 79 -21.64 -4.19 -4.13
N MET A 80 -21.39 -4.76 -2.95
CA MET A 80 -21.07 -6.19 -2.81
C MET A 80 -22.22 -7.11 -3.21
N THR A 81 -23.47 -6.64 -3.14
CA THR A 81 -24.63 -7.32 -3.68
C THR A 81 -24.54 -7.50 -5.20
N GLY A 82 -24.06 -6.49 -5.93
CA GLY A 82 -23.83 -6.61 -7.37
C GLY A 82 -22.70 -7.57 -7.71
N VAL A 83 -21.61 -7.53 -6.94
CA VAL A 83 -20.51 -8.51 -7.07
C VAL A 83 -21.05 -9.93 -6.83
N ALA A 84 -21.85 -10.14 -5.80
CA ALA A 84 -22.47 -11.43 -5.50
C ALA A 84 -23.43 -11.89 -6.62
N ALA A 85 -24.21 -10.97 -7.20
CA ALA A 85 -25.07 -11.26 -8.35
C ALA A 85 -24.28 -11.72 -9.58
N LEU A 86 -23.13 -11.09 -9.87
CA LEU A 86 -22.21 -11.50 -10.92
C LEU A 86 -21.56 -12.86 -10.62
N MET A 87 -21.14 -13.07 -9.37
CA MET A 87 -20.57 -14.35 -8.92
C MET A 87 -21.55 -15.52 -9.09
N CYS A 88 -22.86 -15.27 -9.12
CA CYS A 88 -23.84 -16.34 -9.38
C CYS A 88 -23.69 -16.99 -10.75
N ALA A 89 -23.01 -16.35 -11.73
CA ALA A 89 -22.66 -16.98 -13.00
C ALA A 89 -21.74 -18.20 -12.80
N HIS A 90 -20.81 -18.12 -11.85
CA HIS A 90 -19.90 -19.20 -11.44
C HIS A 90 -19.79 -19.22 -9.91
N PRO A 91 -20.82 -19.72 -9.20
CA PRO A 91 -20.87 -19.62 -7.75
C PRO A 91 -19.74 -20.39 -7.07
N PRO A 92 -19.25 -19.94 -5.90
CA PRO A 92 -18.34 -20.73 -5.08
C PRO A 92 -18.95 -22.09 -4.70
N ALA A 93 -18.12 -23.13 -4.63
CA ALA A 93 -18.57 -24.49 -4.30
C ALA A 93 -19.28 -24.54 -2.94
N GLU A 94 -18.82 -23.74 -1.97
CA GLU A 94 -19.41 -23.64 -0.64
C GLU A 94 -20.85 -23.12 -0.69
N ALA A 95 -21.16 -22.20 -1.59
CA ALA A 95 -22.51 -21.69 -1.76
C ALA A 95 -23.44 -22.76 -2.38
N LEU A 96 -22.93 -23.54 -3.34
CA LEU A 96 -23.68 -24.67 -3.93
C LEU A 96 -23.92 -25.80 -2.94
N HIS A 97 -23.00 -26.02 -1.97
CA HIS A 97 -23.23 -26.97 -0.88
C HIS A 97 -24.30 -26.50 0.10
N LEU A 98 -24.52 -25.19 0.25
CA LEU A 98 -25.55 -24.64 1.13
C LEU A 98 -26.93 -24.58 0.47
N VAL A 99 -26.98 -24.44 -0.86
CA VAL A 99 -28.21 -24.31 -1.65
C VAL A 99 -28.26 -25.42 -2.69
N HIS A 100 -28.80 -26.58 -2.32
CA HIS A 100 -28.72 -27.80 -3.14
C HIS A 100 -29.48 -27.71 -4.47
N ASP A 101 -30.55 -26.94 -4.54
CA ASP A 101 -31.32 -26.68 -5.76
C ASP A 101 -30.90 -25.38 -6.47
N ALA A 102 -29.74 -24.82 -6.10
CA ALA A 102 -29.22 -23.61 -6.72
C ALA A 102 -29.06 -23.80 -8.23
N ARG A 103 -29.47 -22.76 -8.96
CA ARG A 103 -29.28 -22.66 -10.41
C ARG A 103 -28.16 -21.66 -10.70
N PRO A 104 -26.96 -22.10 -11.10
CA PRO A 104 -25.90 -21.19 -11.55
C PRO A 104 -26.35 -20.40 -12.77
N GLY A 105 -25.95 -19.13 -12.81
CA GLY A 105 -26.22 -18.21 -13.91
C GLY A 105 -26.20 -16.76 -13.44
N PRO A 106 -25.99 -15.80 -14.36
CA PRO A 106 -25.90 -14.39 -14.00
C PRO A 106 -27.23 -13.88 -13.45
N ARG A 107 -27.16 -13.00 -12.45
CA ARG A 107 -28.28 -12.15 -12.02
C ARG A 107 -27.93 -10.70 -12.34
N TYR A 108 -28.95 -9.88 -12.55
CA TYR A 108 -28.80 -8.46 -12.81
C TYR A 108 -29.06 -7.68 -11.53
N ALA A 109 -28.34 -6.58 -11.31
CA ALA A 109 -28.48 -5.80 -10.10
C ALA A 109 -28.66 -4.31 -10.41
N ILE A 110 -29.61 -3.67 -9.72
CA ILE A 110 -29.70 -2.22 -9.59
C ILE A 110 -29.18 -1.88 -8.21
N LEU A 111 -28.10 -1.11 -8.19
CA LEU A 111 -27.44 -0.68 -6.97
C LEU A 111 -27.66 0.82 -6.81
N ASN A 112 -28.22 1.21 -5.68
CA ASN A 112 -28.42 2.60 -5.32
C ASN A 112 -27.79 2.89 -3.96
N ASP A 113 -27.20 4.08 -3.85
CA ASP A 113 -26.71 4.63 -2.61
C ASP A 113 -26.74 6.15 -2.72
N LEU A 114 -26.93 6.84 -1.59
CA LEU A 114 -26.88 8.29 -1.52
C LEU A 114 -25.44 8.82 -1.70
N SER A 115 -24.44 8.03 -1.32
CA SER A 115 -23.03 8.39 -1.37
C SER A 115 -22.47 8.28 -2.81
N PRO A 116 -21.94 9.38 -3.38
CA PRO A 116 -21.23 9.32 -4.66
C PRO A 116 -20.01 8.39 -4.63
N ALA A 117 -19.34 8.27 -3.47
CA ALA A 117 -18.20 7.38 -3.31
C ALA A 117 -18.65 5.90 -3.34
N ALA A 118 -19.77 5.58 -2.69
CA ALA A 118 -20.36 4.24 -2.72
C ALA A 118 -20.71 3.82 -4.15
N THR A 119 -21.49 4.65 -4.84
CA THR A 119 -21.91 4.40 -6.22
C THR A 119 -20.72 4.30 -7.18
N HIS A 120 -19.69 5.14 -7.01
CA HIS A 120 -18.46 5.04 -7.79
C HIS A 120 -17.74 3.71 -7.56
N ILE A 121 -17.57 3.27 -6.30
CA ILE A 121 -16.92 1.99 -5.98
C ILE A 121 -17.74 0.82 -6.54
N ALA A 122 -19.06 0.82 -6.31
CA ALA A 122 -19.98 -0.20 -6.80
C ALA A 122 -19.95 -0.33 -8.32
N TYR A 123 -19.97 0.80 -9.03
CA TYR A 123 -19.87 0.86 -10.49
C TYR A 123 -18.57 0.19 -10.97
N ASN A 124 -17.42 0.56 -10.39
CA ASN A 124 -16.13 -0.01 -10.80
C ASN A 124 -16.03 -1.51 -10.50
N TYR A 125 -16.61 -1.98 -9.39
CA TYR A 125 -16.64 -3.42 -9.09
C TYR A 125 -17.47 -4.23 -10.08
N CYS A 126 -18.57 -3.66 -10.56
CA CYS A 126 -19.53 -4.38 -11.41
C CYS A 126 -19.32 -4.13 -12.90
N THR A 127 -18.44 -3.21 -13.28
CA THR A 127 -18.15 -2.90 -14.68
C THR A 127 -17.06 -3.83 -15.21
N PRO A 128 -17.32 -4.59 -16.28
CA PRO A 128 -16.30 -5.41 -16.92
C PRO A 128 -15.11 -4.56 -17.39
N VAL A 129 -13.90 -5.05 -17.15
CA VAL A 129 -12.66 -4.43 -17.63
C VAL A 129 -11.99 -5.38 -18.61
N ASP A 130 -11.56 -4.86 -19.76
CA ASP A 130 -10.68 -5.58 -20.68
C ASP A 130 -9.27 -5.68 -20.06
N GLY A 131 -8.97 -6.85 -19.48
CA GLY A 131 -7.69 -7.11 -18.84
C GLY A 131 -6.50 -7.00 -19.80
N GLU A 132 -6.69 -7.33 -21.08
CA GLU A 132 -5.62 -7.22 -22.07
C GLU A 132 -5.39 -5.75 -22.47
N ALA A 133 -6.46 -4.94 -22.59
CA ALA A 133 -6.32 -3.51 -22.78
C ALA A 133 -5.62 -2.83 -21.60
N LEU A 134 -5.98 -3.20 -20.37
CA LEU A 134 -5.34 -2.70 -19.15
C LEU A 134 -3.84 -3.03 -19.14
N LYS A 135 -3.48 -4.28 -19.45
CA LYS A 135 -2.09 -4.74 -19.52
C LYS A 135 -1.30 -3.98 -20.60
N ARG A 136 -1.87 -3.79 -21.79
CA ARG A 136 -1.24 -2.99 -22.85
C ARG A 136 -1.02 -1.54 -22.42
N ALA A 137 -2.00 -0.92 -21.77
CA ALA A 137 -1.88 0.44 -21.26
C ALA A 137 -0.78 0.54 -20.17
N PHE A 138 -0.72 -0.44 -19.26
CA PHE A 138 0.32 -0.51 -18.24
C PHE A 138 1.72 -0.62 -18.84
N GLU A 139 1.96 -1.55 -19.78
CA GLU A 139 3.27 -1.71 -20.40
C GLU A 139 3.70 -0.46 -21.19
N ARG A 140 2.76 0.24 -21.82
CA ARG A 140 3.03 1.52 -22.48
C ARG A 140 3.49 2.58 -21.49
N ILE A 141 2.78 2.76 -20.37
CA ILE A 141 3.14 3.73 -19.32
C ILE A 141 4.50 3.37 -18.73
N LYS A 142 4.71 2.09 -18.39
CA LYS A 142 5.97 1.57 -17.86
C LYS A 142 7.14 1.84 -18.79
N ALA A 143 6.96 1.65 -20.11
CA ALA A 143 7.99 1.98 -21.09
C ALA A 143 8.28 3.50 -21.15
N ALA A 144 7.24 4.33 -21.11
CA ALA A 144 7.38 5.79 -21.15
C ALA A 144 8.14 6.36 -19.95
N VAL A 145 7.98 5.77 -18.76
CA VAL A 145 8.65 6.24 -17.52
C VAL A 145 9.94 5.49 -17.22
N LYS A 146 10.32 4.49 -18.03
CA LYS A 146 11.43 3.58 -17.74
C LYS A 146 12.75 4.32 -17.55
N GLU A 147 13.10 5.22 -18.46
CA GLU A 147 14.39 5.94 -18.40
C GLU A 147 14.48 6.84 -17.17
N GLU A 148 13.36 7.46 -16.78
CA GLU A 148 13.29 8.29 -15.58
C GLU A 148 13.43 7.43 -14.31
N PHE A 149 12.74 6.29 -14.25
CA PHE A 149 12.88 5.34 -13.14
C PHE A 149 14.28 4.75 -13.06
N ASP A 150 14.89 4.35 -14.18
CA ASP A 150 16.26 3.85 -14.22
C ASP A 150 17.25 4.93 -13.78
N ARG A 151 16.98 6.21 -14.07
CA ARG A 151 17.82 7.32 -13.62
C ARG A 151 17.64 7.63 -12.12
N LEU A 152 16.41 7.57 -11.61
CA LEU A 152 16.09 7.89 -10.21
C LEU A 152 16.46 6.76 -9.25
N TYR A 153 16.18 5.52 -9.65
CA TYR A 153 16.33 4.32 -8.84
C TYR A 153 17.44 3.39 -9.33
N GLY A 154 18.20 3.76 -10.36
CA GLY A 154 19.37 3.03 -10.81
C GLY A 154 20.58 3.30 -9.93
N THR A 155 21.36 2.25 -9.71
CA THR A 155 22.54 2.26 -8.86
C THR A 155 23.49 1.12 -9.27
N THR A 156 24.61 0.92 -8.57
CA THR A 156 25.64 -0.06 -8.94
C THR A 156 25.81 -1.10 -7.85
N CYS A 157 25.67 -2.38 -8.19
CA CYS A 157 25.83 -3.47 -7.24
C CYS A 157 27.21 -3.45 -6.58
N ASP A 158 27.27 -3.35 -5.25
CA ASP A 158 28.55 -3.34 -4.52
C ASP A 158 29.32 -4.67 -4.59
N ARG A 159 28.64 -5.78 -4.97
CA ARG A 159 29.27 -7.11 -5.10
C ARG A 159 29.90 -7.35 -6.47
N CYS A 160 29.22 -6.98 -7.55
CA CYS A 160 29.68 -7.28 -8.91
C CYS A 160 29.99 -6.04 -9.76
N GLY A 161 29.72 -4.83 -9.26
CA GLY A 161 29.89 -3.57 -9.99
C GLY A 161 28.87 -3.32 -11.10
N GLY A 162 27.97 -4.26 -11.37
CA GLY A 162 26.96 -4.16 -12.42
C GLY A 162 25.79 -3.22 -12.08
N PRO A 163 24.93 -2.90 -13.05
CA PRO A 163 23.74 -2.09 -12.81
C PRO A 163 22.77 -2.80 -11.87
N ALA A 164 22.18 -2.05 -10.94
CA ALA A 164 21.22 -2.51 -9.95
C ALA A 164 20.10 -1.48 -9.77
N THR A 165 18.96 -1.92 -9.24
CA THR A 165 17.81 -1.06 -8.94
C THR A 165 17.54 -1.06 -7.45
N ILE A 166 17.26 0.12 -6.92
CA ILE A 166 16.82 0.31 -5.54
C ILE A 166 15.44 -0.32 -5.35
N ARG A 167 15.30 -1.24 -4.39
CA ARG A 167 13.98 -1.79 -4.04
C ARG A 167 13.35 -1.14 -2.82
N HIS A 168 14.15 -0.87 -1.78
CA HIS A 168 13.68 -0.28 -0.54
C HIS A 168 14.74 0.67 0.06
N ILE A 169 14.29 1.57 0.94
CA ILE A 169 15.15 2.49 1.69
C ILE A 169 14.72 2.42 3.15
N ILE A 170 15.68 2.25 4.06
CA ILE A 170 15.43 2.17 5.49
C ILE A 170 16.00 3.42 6.16
N PHE A 171 15.15 4.12 6.91
CA PHE A 171 15.51 5.32 7.66
C PHE A 171 15.46 5.04 9.16
N LYS A 172 16.28 5.76 9.93
CA LYS A 172 16.12 5.88 11.39
C LYS A 172 15.53 7.26 11.71
N GLN A 173 14.61 7.32 12.65
CA GLN A 173 14.11 8.56 13.20
C GLN A 173 14.84 8.84 14.51
N VAL A 174 15.32 10.08 14.68
CA VAL A 174 15.92 10.61 15.91
C VAL A 174 15.31 11.99 16.12
N GLU A 175 14.55 12.16 17.19
CA GLU A 175 13.91 13.44 17.58
C GLU A 175 13.15 14.15 16.45
N GLY A 176 12.28 13.40 15.76
CA GLY A 176 11.45 13.93 14.68
C GLY A 176 12.21 14.19 13.37
N ARG A 177 13.53 14.01 13.33
CA ARG A 177 14.36 14.09 12.13
C ARG A 177 14.68 12.69 11.60
N TRP A 178 14.70 12.55 10.28
CA TRP A 178 15.00 11.30 9.59
C TRP A 178 16.45 11.29 9.11
N TYR A 179 17.16 10.21 9.43
CA TYR A 179 18.55 9.99 9.07
C TYR A 179 18.70 8.64 8.36
N LEU A 180 19.68 8.51 7.48
CA LEU A 180 20.08 7.19 6.99
C LEU A 180 20.76 6.39 8.12
N ARG A 181 20.69 5.06 8.08
CA ARG A 181 21.51 4.24 8.99
C ARG A 181 23.00 4.53 8.77
N GLY A 182 23.76 4.73 9.84
CA GLY A 182 25.17 5.14 9.79
C GLY A 182 25.44 6.63 9.46
N GLU A 183 24.43 7.40 9.08
CA GLU A 183 24.55 8.86 8.98
C GLU A 183 24.75 9.45 10.38
N GLN A 184 25.69 10.39 10.46
CA GLN A 184 25.97 11.08 11.71
C GLN A 184 24.78 11.98 12.04
N VAL A 185 24.24 11.81 13.24
CA VAL A 185 23.25 12.74 13.80
C VAL A 185 23.99 14.04 14.11
N ILE A 186 23.57 15.14 13.49
CA ILE A 186 24.20 16.46 13.67
C ILE A 186 23.43 17.18 14.78
N GLU A 187 24.10 17.39 15.91
CA GLU A 187 23.58 18.20 17.02
C GLU A 187 24.57 19.30 17.42
N GLY A 188 24.03 20.41 17.90
CA GLY A 188 24.76 21.64 18.24
C GLY A 188 25.20 21.75 19.70
N GLY A 189 25.48 20.63 20.38
CA GLY A 189 25.81 20.60 21.81
C GLY A 189 27.13 19.88 22.13
N LEU A 190 27.89 20.40 23.09
CA LEU A 190 29.06 19.75 23.67
C LEU A 190 28.60 18.49 24.42
N GLY A 191 28.95 17.30 23.91
CA GLY A 191 28.48 15.96 24.35
C GLY A 191 28.88 15.53 25.76
N LEU A 192 28.51 16.33 26.77
CA LEU A 192 28.79 16.12 28.19
C LEU A 192 27.55 15.68 28.98
N ILE A 193 26.34 15.93 28.47
CA ILE A 193 25.08 15.57 29.10
C ILE A 193 24.25 14.77 28.09
N VAL A 194 23.69 13.65 28.52
CA VAL A 194 22.80 12.82 27.71
C VAL A 194 21.38 13.02 28.23
N GLU A 195 20.54 13.67 27.44
CA GLU A 195 19.14 13.98 27.78
C GLU A 195 18.16 13.23 26.86
N ASP A 196 18.61 12.93 25.65
CA ASP A 196 17.81 12.42 24.53
C ASP A 196 18.63 11.49 23.61
N GLU A 197 18.06 11.08 22.49
CA GLU A 197 18.69 10.10 21.60
C GLU A 197 19.85 10.72 20.81
N ALA A 198 19.75 11.98 20.39
CA ALA A 198 20.79 12.67 19.65
C ALA A 198 22.05 12.91 20.52
N SER A 199 21.86 13.41 21.74
CA SER A 199 22.94 13.63 22.70
C SER A 199 23.59 12.32 23.15
N ALA A 200 22.82 11.22 23.25
CA ALA A 200 23.35 9.89 23.51
C ALA A 200 24.27 9.38 22.40
N ILE A 201 23.89 9.60 21.13
CA ILE A 201 24.72 9.24 19.96
C ILE A 201 26.00 10.10 19.94
N ALA A 202 25.91 11.39 20.27
CA ALA A 202 27.07 12.28 20.35
C ALA A 202 28.05 11.83 21.46
N TRP A 203 27.53 11.49 22.65
CA TRP A 203 28.30 10.99 23.78
C TRP A 203 29.00 9.66 23.45
N LEU A 204 28.28 8.68 22.88
CA LEU A 204 28.86 7.43 22.41
C LEU A 204 29.92 7.66 21.33
N SER A 205 29.71 8.62 20.44
CA SER A 205 30.69 8.99 19.41
C SER A 205 32.00 9.51 20.01
N GLY A 206 31.94 10.29 21.09
CA GLY A 206 33.12 10.73 21.83
C GLY A 206 33.87 9.57 22.49
N LEU A 207 33.15 8.67 23.16
CA LEU A 207 33.75 7.50 23.81
C LEU A 207 34.42 6.55 22.81
N LEU A 208 33.71 6.22 21.72
CA LEU A 208 34.16 5.29 20.70
C LEU A 208 35.16 5.91 19.71
N GLY A 209 35.27 7.25 19.71
CA GLY A 209 36.33 7.98 19.02
C GLY A 209 37.69 7.87 19.71
N ASN A 210 37.70 7.73 21.04
CA ASN A 210 38.93 7.55 21.82
C ASN A 210 39.45 6.11 21.73
N GLU A 211 38.59 5.12 22.04
CA GLU A 211 38.98 3.72 22.03
C GLU A 211 37.81 2.79 21.66
N PRO A 212 38.02 1.78 20.80
CA PRO A 212 37.03 0.75 20.51
C PRO A 212 36.66 -0.09 21.75
N GLN A 213 35.37 -0.18 22.06
CA GLN A 213 34.88 -0.81 23.30
C GLN A 213 33.84 -1.91 23.01
N THR A 214 33.77 -2.93 23.85
CA THR A 214 32.72 -3.96 23.73
C THR A 214 31.40 -3.47 24.32
N THR A 215 30.28 -4.10 23.97
CA THR A 215 28.98 -3.80 24.61
C THR A 215 29.08 -3.92 26.14
N GLY A 216 29.81 -4.91 26.65
CA GLY A 216 30.03 -5.11 28.09
C GLY A 216 30.72 -3.93 28.77
N ASP A 217 31.67 -3.29 28.08
CA ASP A 217 32.38 -2.10 28.60
C ASP A 217 31.48 -0.85 28.61
N LEU A 218 30.52 -0.78 27.68
CA LEU A 218 29.63 0.35 27.50
C LEU A 218 28.42 0.32 28.43
N ILE A 219 27.90 -0.87 28.79
CA ILE A 219 26.69 -1.02 29.63
C ILE A 219 26.78 -0.21 30.94
N PRO A 220 27.85 -0.32 31.77
CA PRO A 220 27.92 0.43 33.02
C PRO A 220 27.96 1.95 32.80
N LYS A 221 28.69 2.41 31.77
CA LYS A 221 28.80 3.84 31.43
C LYS A 221 27.47 4.38 30.91
N TRP A 222 26.78 3.60 30.08
CA TRP A 222 25.46 3.90 29.53
C TRP A 222 24.43 4.07 30.63
N GLN A 223 24.33 3.10 31.56
CA GLN A 223 23.40 3.16 32.68
C GLN A 223 23.57 4.41 33.55
N VAL A 224 24.81 4.87 33.74
CA VAL A 224 25.11 6.10 34.47
C VAL A 224 24.74 7.34 33.66
N ALA A 225 25.11 7.38 32.38
CA ALA A 225 24.89 8.53 31.52
C ALA A 225 23.41 8.76 31.18
N THR A 226 22.62 7.69 31.01
CA THR A 226 21.21 7.75 30.59
C THR A 226 20.22 7.61 31.74
N ARG A 227 20.68 7.72 32.99
CA ARG A 227 19.83 7.50 34.18
C ARG A 227 18.58 8.38 34.17
N ASP A 228 18.75 9.64 33.75
CA ASP A 228 17.71 10.67 33.77
C ASP A 228 17.29 11.06 32.32
N ALA A 229 17.71 10.30 31.31
CA ALA A 229 17.51 10.60 29.89
C ALA A 229 16.24 9.93 29.32
N ALA A 230 15.53 10.62 28.43
CA ALA A 230 14.31 10.13 27.80
C ALA A 230 14.60 9.41 26.47
N ILE A 231 15.25 8.24 26.53
CA ILE A 231 15.68 7.48 25.35
C ILE A 231 14.76 6.26 25.14
N ALA A 232 14.08 6.21 23.99
CA ALA A 232 13.17 5.11 23.68
C ALA A 232 13.87 3.81 23.23
N LYS A 233 15.07 3.92 22.65
CA LYS A 233 15.83 2.80 22.10
C LYS A 233 16.82 2.21 23.10
N SER A 234 17.10 0.91 22.98
CA SER A 234 18.16 0.27 23.76
C SER A 234 19.55 0.66 23.27
N LEU A 235 20.56 0.47 24.15
CA LEU A 235 21.97 0.67 23.78
C LEU A 235 22.34 -0.14 22.53
N ASP A 236 21.93 -1.41 22.46
CA ASP A 236 22.24 -2.28 21.31
C ASP A 236 21.62 -1.74 20.01
N GLN A 237 20.38 -1.26 20.06
CA GLN A 237 19.71 -0.65 18.90
C GLN A 237 20.47 0.61 18.43
N ILE A 238 20.88 1.47 19.36
CA ILE A 238 21.64 2.68 19.04
C ILE A 238 23.02 2.32 18.47
N LEU A 239 23.69 1.31 19.04
CA LEU A 239 24.97 0.83 18.55
C LEU A 239 24.89 0.28 17.12
N GLU A 240 23.91 -0.58 16.85
CA GLU A 240 23.68 -1.15 15.53
C GLU A 240 23.29 -0.11 14.47
N GLU A 241 22.57 0.95 14.86
CA GLU A 241 22.11 2.01 13.94
C GLU A 241 23.18 3.04 13.59
N ASN A 242 24.19 3.21 14.44
CA ASN A 242 25.10 4.36 14.41
C ASN A 242 26.59 4.00 14.34
N PHE A 243 27.00 2.84 14.87
CA PHE A 243 28.41 2.49 15.05
C PHE A 243 28.79 1.18 14.35
N TRP A 244 30.09 1.01 14.05
CA TRP A 244 30.58 -0.21 13.40
C TRP A 244 31.04 -1.23 14.43
N ARG A 245 30.53 -2.46 14.33
CA ARG A 245 31.01 -3.59 15.13
C ARG A 245 32.07 -4.36 14.36
N GLU A 246 33.25 -4.48 14.94
CA GLU A 246 34.29 -5.35 14.42
C GLU A 246 33.97 -6.83 14.71
N GLU A 247 33.86 -7.66 13.67
CA GLU A 247 33.49 -9.07 13.80
C GLU A 247 34.50 -9.90 14.60
N ARG A 248 35.80 -9.59 14.46
CA ARG A 248 36.87 -10.35 15.12
C ARG A 248 36.95 -10.09 16.63
N THR A 249 36.67 -8.86 17.06
CA THR A 249 36.90 -8.40 18.43
C THR A 249 35.60 -8.14 19.19
N GLY A 250 34.47 -8.01 18.48
CA GLY A 250 33.19 -7.60 19.05
C GLY A 250 33.16 -6.16 19.54
N ARG A 251 34.20 -5.36 19.24
CA ARG A 251 34.31 -3.96 19.68
C ARG A 251 33.59 -3.03 18.72
N TRP A 252 32.92 -2.03 19.27
CA TRP A 252 32.28 -0.93 18.56
C TRP A 252 33.30 0.19 18.35
N ARG A 253 33.21 0.86 17.20
CA ARG A 253 33.98 2.07 16.89
C ARG A 253 33.25 2.98 15.92
N LEU A 254 33.82 4.16 15.70
CA LEU A 254 33.34 5.04 14.64
C LEU A 254 33.51 4.38 13.26
N PRO A 255 32.45 4.37 12.42
CA PRO A 255 32.53 3.86 11.07
C PRO A 255 33.31 4.83 10.17
N THR A 256 34.20 4.27 9.33
CA THR A 256 34.87 5.00 8.24
C THR A 256 33.85 5.47 7.19
N LYS A 257 34.24 6.37 6.29
CA LYS A 257 33.35 6.83 5.20
C LYS A 257 32.82 5.69 4.34
N GLU A 258 33.64 4.66 4.10
CA GLU A 258 33.24 3.47 3.35
C GLU A 258 32.35 2.55 4.18
N GLU A 259 32.62 2.40 5.48
CA GLU A 259 31.78 1.59 6.36
C GLU A 259 30.44 2.27 6.66
N ARG A 260 30.38 3.60 6.76
CA ARG A 260 29.11 4.35 6.82
C ARG A 260 28.27 4.04 5.59
N ARG A 261 28.88 4.05 4.40
CA ARG A 261 28.21 3.59 3.18
C ARG A 261 27.75 2.15 3.31
N LYS A 262 28.56 1.24 3.86
CA LYS A 262 28.20 -0.17 4.12
C LYS A 262 27.21 -0.37 5.27
N MET A 263 27.02 0.57 6.18
CA MET A 263 25.98 0.51 7.22
C MET A 263 24.65 1.01 6.68
N SER A 264 24.69 2.06 5.86
CA SER A 264 23.56 2.46 5.03
C SER A 264 23.24 1.44 3.94
N ALA A 265 24.23 0.65 3.50
CA ALA A 265 24.13 -0.37 2.46
C ALA A 265 24.16 -1.81 2.98
N LYS A 266 24.24 -2.04 4.31
CA LYS A 266 24.14 -3.40 4.88
C LYS A 266 22.75 -3.97 4.60
N GLU A 267 21.82 -3.11 4.16
CA GLU A 267 20.71 -3.45 3.29
C GLU A 267 20.60 -2.43 2.13
N GLU A 268 21.21 -2.80 1.00
CA GLU A 268 21.07 -2.29 -0.37
C GLU A 268 21.64 -0.90 -0.73
N VAL A 269 22.38 -0.93 -1.85
CA VAL A 269 22.68 -0.03 -2.98
C VAL A 269 21.89 1.30 -3.16
N SER A 270 20.82 1.47 -2.40
CA SER A 270 19.87 2.58 -2.30
C SER A 270 20.44 3.88 -1.74
N ALA A 271 21.27 3.80 -0.70
CA ALA A 271 21.76 4.98 0.00
C ALA A 271 22.67 5.88 -0.85
N GLN A 272 23.41 5.32 -1.82
CA GLN A 272 24.31 6.08 -2.69
C GLN A 272 23.57 6.85 -3.79
N ALA A 273 22.45 6.33 -4.29
CA ALA A 273 21.61 7.02 -5.24
C ALA A 273 20.82 8.15 -4.58
N HIS A 274 20.43 7.99 -3.30
CA HIS A 274 19.71 9.00 -2.54
C HIS A 274 20.52 10.27 -2.27
N LEU A 275 21.80 10.17 -1.90
CA LEU A 275 22.67 11.34 -1.78
C LEU A 275 22.78 12.09 -3.11
N ARG A 276 22.65 11.39 -4.24
CA ARG A 276 22.66 11.98 -5.58
C ARG A 276 21.35 12.70 -5.88
N VAL A 277 20.20 12.11 -5.54
CA VAL A 277 18.87 12.71 -5.72
C VAL A 277 18.68 13.93 -4.81
N ILE A 278 19.03 13.80 -3.53
CA ILE A 278 18.94 14.90 -2.54
C ILE A 278 19.88 16.05 -2.91
N ARG A 279 21.12 15.77 -3.31
CA ARG A 279 22.05 16.82 -3.78
C ARG A 279 21.51 17.52 -5.02
N ARG A 280 21.06 16.79 -6.03
CA ARG A 280 20.48 17.38 -7.24
C ARG A 280 19.20 18.19 -6.95
N TYR A 281 18.41 17.77 -5.96
CA TYR A 281 17.23 18.52 -5.53
C TYR A 281 17.62 19.84 -4.85
N LEU A 282 18.62 19.78 -3.95
CA LEU A 282 19.15 20.96 -3.25
C LEU A 282 19.93 21.90 -4.18
N GLU A 283 20.59 21.36 -5.21
CA GLU A 283 21.35 22.08 -6.23
C GLU A 283 20.43 22.67 -7.32
N GLY A 284 19.15 22.31 -7.34
CA GLY A 284 18.18 22.77 -8.35
C GLY A 284 18.25 22.04 -9.69
N ASP A 285 19.11 21.02 -9.80
CA ASP A 285 19.35 20.20 -11.00
C ASP A 285 18.31 19.08 -11.21
N LEU A 286 17.31 18.99 -10.34
CA LEU A 286 16.08 18.26 -10.58
C LEU A 286 15.04 19.25 -11.11
N ASP A 287 15.00 19.38 -12.44
CA ASP A 287 13.87 20.03 -13.11
C ASP A 287 12.57 19.39 -12.60
N ARG A 288 11.63 20.23 -12.16
CA ARG A 288 10.26 19.84 -11.81
C ARG A 288 9.46 19.51 -13.08
N CYS A 289 9.99 18.65 -13.94
CA CYS A 289 9.25 18.13 -15.08
C CYS A 289 8.36 16.99 -14.59
N THR A 290 7.15 17.34 -14.16
CA THR A 290 6.07 16.36 -14.11
C THR A 290 5.81 15.86 -15.53
N VAL A 291 6.04 14.56 -15.75
CA VAL A 291 5.61 13.90 -16.99
C VAL A 291 4.08 13.84 -16.96
N VAL A 292 3.44 14.87 -17.51
CA VAL A 292 2.02 14.82 -17.83
C VAL A 292 1.91 14.17 -19.21
N ALA A 293 1.64 12.87 -19.23
CA ALA A 293 1.26 12.16 -20.44
C ALA A 293 -0.04 12.77 -20.98
N LYS A 294 -0.08 13.14 -22.26
CA LYS A 294 -1.32 13.58 -22.89
C LYS A 294 -1.51 13.11 -24.32
N GLY A 295 -2.74 12.65 -24.55
CA GLY A 295 -3.47 12.50 -25.80
C GLY A 295 -4.44 11.33 -25.65
N ASP A 296 -5.78 11.47 -25.60
CA ASP A 296 -6.74 12.58 -25.72
C ASP A 296 -7.87 12.24 -24.72
N ASP A 297 -8.49 13.11 -23.93
CA ASP A 297 -9.09 14.39 -24.27
C ASP A 297 -9.40 15.19 -22.97
N VAL A 298 -9.42 16.52 -23.10
CA VAL A 298 -9.72 17.55 -22.06
C VAL A 298 -8.68 17.76 -20.96
N LEU A 299 -7.81 18.76 -21.11
CA LEU A 299 -7.29 19.59 -20.00
C LEU A 299 -6.78 20.91 -20.59
N GLY A 300 -7.16 22.03 -19.98
CA GLY A 300 -6.77 23.38 -20.41
C GLY A 300 -5.27 23.66 -20.33
N THR A 301 -4.90 24.81 -20.89
CA THR A 301 -3.55 25.38 -20.94
C THR A 301 -2.84 25.38 -19.58
N LEU A 302 -1.59 24.92 -19.58
CA LEU A 302 -0.71 24.79 -18.41
C LEU A 302 0.03 26.11 -18.15
N GLU A 303 -0.21 26.75 -17.02
CA GLU A 303 0.61 27.88 -16.54
C GLU A 303 1.70 27.40 -15.56
N PRO A 304 2.90 28.00 -15.58
CA PRO A 304 3.95 27.69 -14.62
C PRO A 304 3.52 28.08 -13.20
N LEU A 305 3.82 27.22 -12.23
CA LEU A 305 3.73 27.56 -10.80
C LEU A 305 4.61 28.79 -10.54
N LYS A 306 3.97 29.94 -10.33
CA LYS A 306 4.63 31.14 -9.84
C LYS A 306 5.25 30.82 -8.47
N ARG A 307 6.49 31.30 -8.32
CA ARG A 307 7.33 31.17 -7.11
C ARG A 307 6.60 31.55 -5.84
#